data_AF-A0AAE9SHQ0-F1
#
_entry.id   AF-A0AAE9SHQ0-F1
#
_cell.length_a   1.000
_cell.length_b   1.000
_cell.length_c   1.000
_cell.angle_alpha   90.00
_cell.angle_beta   90.00
_cell.angle_gamma   90.00
#
_symmetry.space_group_name_H-M   'P 1'
#
loop_
_entity.id
_entity.type
_entity.pdbx_description
1 polymer ?
#
loop_
_entity_poly.entity_id
_entity_poly.type
_entity_poly.pdbx_seq_one_letter_code
_entity_poly.pdbx_strand_id
1 'polypeptide(L)'
;MEKISMKIFAVLAVFLVISCDSELAPNLKTKPDTPAIIQVSEICTDVSTVSLVKSTTRQLQVSVLPENASDKRLTFASEADSIASVDNNGLITANAVGHTTIKIKATNGVQKTVDVTVTPEPIPVTSIVIEGTTPASLFIGESYRIIAKAQPDEATNKELTYTTNNNSAYVAYDGTVTAQSEGTVTITVKSQSNPEITATVTITIKQRPSIELIVEEMTSESGESNLNLEIKTLHGKLSYTPTIVGEESSWLTVFHIDNTTDVEKDTIHLKAAQNKTVWKRTAYINFKDESNQVIKNAAGKKLEVKVIQKENENPNVTIKWVHGIDDPTADEKTAIPVPHVGQAKKFYWDDDKIFFWYEDDNTKWFNNRKIFYLNIPATDGGDSNQCWAKTASNMLHWWFVKNKENIDNYITKKNITGAEKDKYQDFYNRNSPDSQEPEKSYIAKTFRTKAHNGQLGDYIISGLAWYLYGNSSASLPTTPEYEGPALFKDVFNINKTPIKTQIIKGKVEFETAITDALNSQKAIGLHMRGTKGGKDYAHAITLWGAVFDEEENIIAIYVVDNNHTENRVFPYGIYYRNGLPYIFNYPNNAFATDRYVGEVTTLDKGEALWQEWFDLHP
;
A
#
# COMPACT_ATOMS: atom_id res chain seq x y z
N MET A 1 -4.40 55.89 -31.91
CA MET A 1 -5.76 56.45 -31.79
C MET A 1 -5.98 56.72 -30.31
N GLU A 2 -6.08 57.91 -29.74
CA GLU A 2 -5.94 59.33 -30.09
C GLU A 2 -5.40 59.97 -28.78
N LYS A 3 -4.20 60.55 -28.76
CA LYS A 3 -3.85 61.97 -28.97
C LYS A 3 -4.15 62.92 -27.78
N ILE A 4 -3.05 63.51 -27.29
CA ILE A 4 -2.83 64.94 -26.96
C ILE A 4 -3.41 65.38 -25.60
N SER A 5 -2.58 65.59 -24.55
CA SER A 5 -1.63 66.70 -24.30
C SER A 5 -2.30 68.05 -23.99
N MET A 6 -1.94 68.62 -22.82
CA MET A 6 -1.40 69.98 -22.65
C MET A 6 -2.14 70.97 -21.70
N LYS A 7 -1.37 71.45 -20.70
CA LYS A 7 -1.27 72.81 -20.08
C LYS A 7 -2.26 73.35 -19.01
N ILE A 8 -1.68 73.61 -17.82
CA ILE A 8 -1.48 74.90 -17.08
C ILE A 8 -2.51 76.05 -17.27
N PHE A 9 -3.10 76.61 -16.19
CA PHE A 9 -2.93 78.01 -15.66
C PHE A 9 -3.97 78.43 -14.56
N ALA A 10 -3.48 79.26 -13.62
CA ALA A 10 -4.06 80.35 -12.81
C ALA A 10 -5.42 80.30 -12.05
N VAL A 11 -5.31 80.58 -10.74
CA VAL A 11 -5.85 81.72 -9.94
C VAL A 11 -6.95 82.62 -10.56
N LEU A 12 -8.09 82.79 -9.87
CA LEU A 12 -8.63 84.09 -9.40
C LEU A 12 -9.88 83.94 -8.50
N ALA A 13 -10.03 84.87 -7.56
CA ALA A 13 -11.15 85.10 -6.66
C ALA A 13 -12.40 85.70 -7.35
N VAL A 14 -13.54 85.73 -6.65
CA VAL A 14 -14.40 86.93 -6.43
C VAL A 14 -15.68 86.56 -5.63
N PHE A 15 -16.06 87.49 -4.75
CA PHE A 15 -17.26 87.59 -3.88
C PHE A 15 -18.60 87.63 -4.63
N LEU A 16 -19.70 87.30 -3.93
CA LEU A 16 -21.06 87.75 -4.26
C LEU A 16 -21.81 88.21 -2.99
N VAL A 17 -22.55 89.31 -3.11
CA VAL A 17 -23.42 89.91 -2.08
C VAL A 17 -24.80 90.20 -2.71
N ILE A 18 -25.81 90.41 -1.84
CA ILE A 18 -27.13 91.08 -1.97
C ILE A 18 -28.19 90.30 -2.80
N SER A 19 -29.51 90.32 -2.54
CA SER A 19 -30.38 91.22 -1.75
C SER A 19 -31.76 90.59 -1.43
N CYS A 20 -32.58 91.31 -0.66
CA CYS A 20 -33.95 91.65 -1.10
C CYS A 20 -34.50 92.90 -0.36
N ASP A 21 -35.16 93.76 -1.12
CA ASP A 21 -35.83 95.05 -0.80
C ASP A 21 -37.21 94.82 -0.08
N SER A 22 -38.09 95.77 0.27
CA SER A 22 -38.38 97.13 -0.25
C SER A 22 -39.41 97.92 0.62
N GLU A 23 -39.19 99.24 0.76
CA GLU A 23 -40.12 100.39 0.51
C GLU A 23 -41.39 100.64 1.38
N LEU A 24 -41.90 101.86 1.67
CA LEU A 24 -41.88 103.26 1.15
C LEU A 24 -42.35 104.19 2.32
N ALA A 25 -41.94 105.44 2.59
CA ALA A 25 -42.11 106.75 1.91
C ALA A 25 -41.69 107.90 2.90
N PRO A 26 -41.55 109.19 2.49
CA PRO A 26 -40.65 110.16 3.16
C PRO A 26 -41.28 111.36 3.91
N ASN A 27 -40.39 112.13 4.55
CA ASN A 27 -40.41 113.54 5.02
C ASN A 27 -40.97 113.89 6.42
N LEU A 28 -40.08 114.39 7.30
CA LEU A 28 -40.12 115.75 7.91
C LEU A 28 -39.00 115.90 8.96
N LYS A 29 -38.31 117.05 8.93
CA LYS A 29 -37.27 117.45 9.91
C LYS A 29 -37.88 117.66 11.30
N THR A 30 -37.26 117.12 12.36
CA THR A 30 -36.90 117.88 13.59
C THR A 30 -36.18 117.03 14.67
N LYS A 31 -35.08 117.62 15.19
CA LYS A 31 -34.48 117.55 16.55
C LYS A 31 -33.61 116.30 16.90
N PRO A 32 -32.46 116.46 17.59
CA PRO A 32 -31.50 115.38 17.78
C PRO A 32 -31.87 114.51 18.98
N ASP A 33 -31.94 113.19 18.77
CA ASP A 33 -32.02 112.19 19.83
C ASP A 33 -30.72 111.38 19.88
N THR A 34 -30.24 111.20 21.11
CA THR A 34 -29.02 110.48 21.52
C THR A 34 -28.96 109.06 20.92
N PRO A 35 -27.81 108.59 20.40
CA PRO A 35 -27.72 107.26 19.79
C PRO A 35 -28.06 106.15 20.81
N ALA A 36 -28.96 105.24 20.42
CA ALA A 36 -29.32 104.06 21.21
C ALA A 36 -28.13 103.08 21.30
N ILE A 37 -27.85 102.58 22.52
CA ILE A 37 -26.74 101.67 22.78
C ILE A 37 -27.13 100.25 22.31
N ILE A 38 -26.39 99.71 21.32
CA ILE A 38 -26.61 98.34 20.81
C ILE A 38 -25.82 97.36 21.69
N GLN A 39 -26.53 96.45 22.33
CA GLN A 39 -25.96 95.48 23.28
C GLN A 39 -25.55 94.18 22.57
N VAL A 40 -24.53 93.48 23.09
CA VAL A 40 -24.15 92.14 22.64
C VAL A 40 -25.28 91.15 22.99
N SER A 41 -25.77 90.39 22.02
CA SER A 41 -26.76 89.32 22.23
C SER A 41 -26.13 87.94 22.31
N GLU A 42 -25.00 87.71 21.62
CA GLU A 42 -24.35 86.40 21.55
C GLU A 42 -22.82 86.52 21.46
N ILE A 43 -22.12 85.55 22.04
CA ILE A 43 -20.68 85.34 21.87
C ILE A 43 -20.48 84.12 20.95
N CYS A 44 -19.77 84.29 19.85
CA CYS A 44 -19.43 83.22 18.93
C CYS A 44 -17.95 82.85 19.09
N THR A 45 -17.66 81.55 19.09
CA THR A 45 -16.30 80.99 19.23
C THR A 45 -16.06 80.05 18.06
N ASP A 46 -14.82 79.90 17.63
CA ASP A 46 -14.46 78.93 16.57
C ASP A 46 -14.68 77.47 16.99
N VAL A 47 -14.66 77.20 18.29
CA VAL A 47 -14.92 75.88 18.87
C VAL A 47 -15.70 75.95 20.17
N SER A 48 -16.33 74.84 20.55
CA SER A 48 -16.89 74.61 21.89
C SER A 48 -15.96 73.79 22.79
N THR A 49 -14.99 73.06 22.23
CA THR A 49 -14.00 72.26 22.97
C THR A 49 -12.59 72.38 22.40
N VAL A 50 -11.59 72.22 23.26
CA VAL A 50 -10.16 72.33 22.95
C VAL A 50 -9.42 71.17 23.64
N SER A 51 -8.54 70.48 22.92
CA SER A 51 -7.60 69.52 23.49
C SER A 51 -6.17 69.99 23.24
N LEU A 52 -5.35 70.09 24.29
CA LEU A 52 -3.97 70.56 24.20
C LEU A 52 -3.02 69.58 24.90
N VAL A 53 -1.83 69.40 24.34
CA VAL A 53 -0.75 68.71 25.04
C VAL A 53 -0.17 69.67 26.07
N LYS A 54 0.22 69.17 27.24
CA LYS A 54 0.88 69.96 28.28
C LYS A 54 2.00 70.84 27.69
N SER A 55 2.11 72.08 28.17
CA SER A 55 3.06 73.12 27.74
C SER A 55 2.84 73.70 26.33
N THR A 56 1.76 73.32 25.64
CA THR A 56 1.36 73.94 24.37
C THR A 56 0.34 75.06 24.57
N THR A 57 0.16 75.91 23.56
CA THR A 57 -0.79 77.01 23.58
C THR A 57 -1.73 76.96 22.37
N ARG A 58 -2.91 77.56 22.49
CA ARG A 58 -3.85 77.78 21.38
C ARG A 58 -4.58 79.09 21.51
N GLN A 59 -4.62 79.86 20.43
CA GLN A 59 -5.43 81.07 20.33
C GLN A 59 -6.91 80.71 20.12
N LEU A 60 -7.79 81.19 20.99
CA LEU A 60 -9.25 81.11 20.82
C LEU A 60 -9.73 82.29 19.96
N GLN A 61 -10.51 82.01 18.92
CA GLN A 61 -11.09 83.06 18.07
C GLN A 61 -12.51 83.36 18.54
N VAL A 62 -12.75 84.61 18.94
CA VAL A 62 -14.02 85.02 19.54
C VAL A 62 -14.56 86.27 18.84
N SER A 63 -15.87 86.26 18.58
CA SER A 63 -16.62 87.40 18.04
C SER A 63 -17.93 87.58 18.80
N VAL A 64 -18.58 88.74 18.62
CA VAL A 64 -19.85 89.09 19.27
C VAL A 64 -20.88 89.50 18.22
N LEU A 65 -22.14 89.13 18.45
CA LEU A 65 -23.29 89.56 17.64
C LEU A 65 -24.24 90.46 18.45
N PRO A 66 -24.89 91.45 17.81
CA PRO A 66 -24.67 91.89 16.44
C PRO A 66 -23.30 92.56 16.29
N GLU A 67 -22.71 92.50 15.09
CA GLU A 67 -21.35 93.00 14.85
C GLU A 67 -21.22 94.51 15.11
N ASN A 68 -22.30 95.29 15.09
CA ASN A 68 -22.29 96.71 15.42
C ASN A 68 -22.57 97.02 16.91
N ALA A 69 -22.43 96.04 17.82
CA ALA A 69 -22.54 96.26 19.26
C ALA A 69 -21.61 97.39 19.74
N SER A 70 -22.16 98.28 20.58
CA SER A 70 -21.48 99.51 21.03
C SER A 70 -20.31 99.24 21.99
N ASP A 71 -20.30 98.10 22.69
CA ASP A 71 -19.18 97.62 23.53
C ASP A 71 -18.92 96.14 23.23
N LYS A 72 -17.75 95.83 22.64
CA LYS A 72 -17.34 94.47 22.26
C LYS A 72 -16.28 93.89 23.20
N ARG A 73 -15.97 94.55 24.32
CA ARG A 73 -14.96 94.04 25.24
C ARG A 73 -15.41 92.73 25.85
N LEU A 74 -14.51 91.76 25.83
CA LEU A 74 -14.69 90.44 26.40
C LEU A 74 -13.67 90.23 27.51
N THR A 75 -14.09 89.55 28.57
CA THR A 75 -13.21 89.06 29.62
C THR A 75 -13.16 87.55 29.58
N PHE A 76 -11.95 87.01 29.71
CA PHE A 76 -11.67 85.58 29.73
C PHE A 76 -11.25 85.15 31.13
N ALA A 77 -11.69 83.99 31.57
CA ALA A 77 -11.27 83.39 32.84
C ALA A 77 -11.29 81.87 32.73
N SER A 78 -10.26 81.19 33.25
CA SER A 78 -10.32 79.75 33.44
C SER A 78 -10.99 79.42 34.77
N GLU A 79 -11.72 78.32 34.83
CA GLU A 79 -12.21 77.75 36.09
C GLU A 79 -11.07 77.08 36.91
N ALA A 80 -9.99 76.68 36.25
CA ALA A 80 -8.79 76.11 36.88
C ALA A 80 -7.53 76.47 36.08
N ASP A 81 -6.96 77.64 36.37
CA ASP A 81 -5.73 78.14 35.72
C ASP A 81 -4.52 77.20 35.89
N SER A 82 -4.50 76.40 36.95
CA SER A 82 -3.45 75.39 37.17
C SER A 82 -3.48 74.24 36.15
N ILE A 83 -4.62 74.00 35.49
CA ILE A 83 -4.80 73.00 34.43
C ILE A 83 -4.59 73.66 33.07
N ALA A 84 -5.33 74.73 32.77
CA ALA A 84 -5.08 75.58 31.61
C ALA A 84 -5.48 77.02 31.93
N SER A 85 -4.63 77.98 31.57
CA SER A 85 -4.89 79.41 31.74
C SER A 85 -5.24 80.07 30.41
N VAL A 86 -5.90 81.21 30.45
CA VAL A 86 -6.22 82.03 29.26
C VAL A 86 -5.81 83.47 29.51
N ASP A 87 -5.15 84.11 28.54
CA ASP A 87 -4.81 85.53 28.66
C ASP A 87 -5.96 86.45 28.21
N ASN A 88 -5.78 87.76 28.39
CA ASN A 88 -6.80 88.76 28.02
C ASN A 88 -7.07 88.84 26.51
N ASN A 89 -6.22 88.23 25.68
CA ASN A 89 -6.37 88.17 24.24
C ASN A 89 -6.98 86.84 23.77
N GLY A 90 -7.27 85.90 24.69
CA GLY A 90 -7.83 84.59 24.37
C GLY A 90 -6.79 83.50 24.05
N LEU A 91 -5.51 83.69 24.37
CA LEU A 91 -4.49 82.65 24.23
C LEU A 91 -4.55 81.68 25.41
N ILE A 92 -4.97 80.45 25.15
CA ILE A 92 -5.03 79.36 26.12
C ILE A 92 -3.65 78.71 26.25
N THR A 93 -3.14 78.53 27.46
CA THR A 93 -1.88 77.83 27.77
C THR A 93 -2.16 76.60 28.62
N ALA A 94 -1.68 75.43 28.18
CA ALA A 94 -1.87 74.16 28.89
C ALA A 94 -0.80 73.93 29.96
N ASN A 95 -1.19 73.92 31.23
CA ASN A 95 -0.26 73.93 32.37
C ASN A 95 -0.10 72.53 33.02
N ALA A 96 -1.21 71.82 33.25
CA ALA A 96 -1.20 70.49 33.87
C ALA A 96 -2.29 69.59 33.27
N VAL A 97 -2.03 68.28 33.24
CA VAL A 97 -3.00 67.28 32.75
C VAL A 97 -4.28 67.34 33.55
N GLY A 98 -5.42 67.44 32.88
CA GLY A 98 -6.72 67.60 33.53
C GLY A 98 -7.75 68.24 32.60
N HIS A 99 -8.92 68.54 33.15
CA HIS A 99 -10.01 69.20 32.45
C HIS A 99 -10.36 70.52 33.14
N THR A 100 -10.55 71.59 32.38
CA THR A 100 -11.00 72.90 32.87
C THR A 100 -11.88 73.58 31.83
N THR A 101 -12.61 74.62 32.23
CA THR A 101 -13.50 75.39 31.35
C THR A 101 -12.99 76.82 31.24
N ILE A 102 -12.92 77.36 30.03
CA ILE A 102 -12.71 78.79 29.79
C ILE A 102 -14.06 79.50 29.69
N LYS A 103 -14.31 80.44 30.59
CA LYS A 103 -15.46 81.34 30.58
C LYS A 103 -15.12 82.62 29.84
N ILE A 104 -15.99 82.99 28.92
CA ILE A 104 -15.92 84.22 28.13
C ILE A 104 -17.16 85.03 28.49
N LYS A 105 -16.98 86.29 28.88
CA LYS A 105 -18.07 87.16 29.32
C LYS A 105 -17.99 88.52 28.64
N ALA A 106 -19.09 88.97 28.05
CA ALA A 106 -19.24 90.33 27.54
C ALA A 106 -19.59 91.31 28.69
N THR A 107 -19.28 92.59 28.53
CA THR A 107 -19.51 93.62 29.55
C THR A 107 -20.96 93.66 30.07
N ASN A 108 -21.92 93.36 29.19
CA ASN A 108 -23.35 93.35 29.51
C ASN A 108 -23.87 92.04 30.16
N GLY A 109 -23.00 91.06 30.39
CA GLY A 109 -23.30 89.84 31.14
C GLY A 109 -23.54 88.58 30.32
N VAL A 110 -23.60 88.65 28.98
CA VAL A 110 -23.67 87.47 28.10
C VAL A 110 -22.42 86.60 28.31
N GLN A 111 -22.59 85.28 28.38
CA GLN A 111 -21.51 84.32 28.67
C GLN A 111 -21.48 83.18 27.66
N LYS A 112 -20.28 82.66 27.42
CA LYS A 112 -20.04 81.41 26.72
C LYS A 112 -18.89 80.64 27.37
N THR A 113 -18.94 79.33 27.29
CA THR A 113 -17.91 78.44 27.81
C THR A 113 -17.25 77.63 26.69
N VAL A 114 -15.98 77.32 26.88
CA VAL A 114 -15.20 76.41 26.05
C VAL A 114 -14.51 75.41 26.96
N ASP A 115 -14.77 74.12 26.76
CA ASP A 115 -14.13 73.06 27.56
C ASP A 115 -12.70 72.82 27.05
N VAL A 116 -11.74 72.72 27.97
CA VAL A 116 -10.33 72.48 27.69
C VAL A 116 -9.87 71.21 28.40
N THR A 117 -9.43 70.23 27.62
CA THR A 117 -8.75 69.04 28.12
C THR A 117 -7.26 69.16 27.84
N VAL A 118 -6.43 69.03 28.89
CA VAL A 118 -4.98 68.96 28.76
C VAL A 118 -4.52 67.52 28.89
N THR A 119 -3.82 67.03 27.88
CA THR A 119 -3.26 65.66 27.83
C THR A 119 -1.75 65.66 28.13
N PRO A 120 -1.19 64.55 28.64
CA PRO A 120 0.25 64.43 28.85
C PRO A 120 1.04 64.48 27.53
N GLU A 121 2.33 64.82 27.62
CA GLU A 121 3.26 64.71 26.50
C GLU A 121 3.42 63.24 26.09
N PRO A 122 3.26 62.88 24.81
CA PRO A 122 3.46 61.51 24.35
C PRO A 122 4.90 61.03 24.57
N ILE A 123 5.07 59.84 25.14
CA ILE A 123 6.37 59.17 25.24
C ILE A 123 6.64 58.48 23.90
N PRO A 124 7.69 58.87 23.15
CA PRO A 124 7.97 58.31 21.83
C PRO A 124 8.60 56.91 21.93
N VAL A 125 8.39 56.10 20.90
CA VAL A 125 9.15 54.86 20.70
C VAL A 125 10.57 55.22 20.25
N THR A 126 11.58 54.62 20.89
CA THR A 126 13.01 54.86 20.62
C THR A 126 13.72 53.64 20.04
N SER A 127 13.20 52.43 20.25
CA SER A 127 13.74 51.20 19.63
C SER A 127 12.69 50.09 19.55
N ILE A 128 12.97 49.05 18.77
CA ILE A 128 12.19 47.82 18.70
C ILE A 128 13.11 46.66 19.05
N VAL A 129 12.67 45.79 19.96
CA VAL A 129 13.39 44.57 20.34
C VAL A 129 12.67 43.38 19.72
N ILE A 130 13.42 42.51 19.03
CA ILE A 130 12.94 41.18 18.63
C ILE A 130 13.24 40.22 19.77
N GLU A 131 12.21 39.58 20.31
CA GLU A 131 12.32 38.66 21.43
C GLU A 131 12.47 37.21 20.95
N GLY A 132 13.27 36.43 21.67
CA GLY A 132 13.54 35.04 21.34
C GLY A 132 14.48 34.85 20.16
N THR A 133 14.60 33.61 19.70
CA THR A 133 15.43 33.24 18.55
C THR A 133 14.56 33.14 17.29
N THR A 134 15.03 33.74 16.20
CA THR A 134 14.38 33.65 14.89
C THR A 134 15.00 32.51 14.08
N PRO A 135 14.20 31.73 13.33
CA PRO A 135 14.73 30.65 12.52
C PRO A 135 15.53 31.23 11.35
N ALA A 136 16.71 30.67 11.10
CA ALA A 136 17.51 31.04 9.92
C ALA A 136 16.81 30.65 8.59
N SER A 137 15.96 29.62 8.63
CA SER A 137 15.20 29.17 7.46
C SER A 137 13.84 28.57 7.82
N LEU A 138 12.93 28.61 6.85
CA LEU A 138 11.63 27.92 6.87
C LEU A 138 11.46 27.08 5.60
N PHE A 139 10.71 26.00 5.68
CA PHE A 139 10.23 25.31 4.48
C PHE A 139 8.92 25.93 3.98
N ILE A 140 8.70 25.87 2.66
CA ILE A 140 7.43 26.33 2.05
C ILE A 140 6.22 25.72 2.78
N GLY A 141 5.26 26.57 3.16
CA GLY A 141 4.07 26.20 3.92
C GLY A 141 4.24 26.24 5.45
N GLU A 142 5.47 26.34 5.97
CA GLU A 142 5.69 26.56 7.40
C GLU A 142 5.41 28.02 7.80
N SER A 143 5.02 28.18 9.06
CA SER A 143 4.80 29.49 9.66
C SER A 143 5.64 29.67 10.93
N TYR A 144 6.08 30.91 11.16
CA TYR A 144 6.80 31.33 12.35
C TYR A 144 6.30 32.71 12.78
N ARG A 145 6.07 32.92 14.08
CA ARG A 145 5.62 34.21 14.59
C ARG A 145 6.79 35.00 15.16
N ILE A 146 7.04 36.18 14.60
CA ILE A 146 8.00 37.15 15.12
C ILE A 146 7.37 37.80 16.37
N ILE A 147 8.08 37.71 17.50
CA ILE A 147 7.69 38.39 18.73
C ILE A 147 8.53 39.68 18.81
N ALA A 148 7.89 40.83 18.67
CA ALA A 148 8.56 42.13 18.69
C ALA A 148 7.89 43.08 19.69
N LYS A 149 8.71 43.91 20.33
CA LYS A 149 8.29 44.85 21.39
C LYS A 149 8.85 46.24 21.14
N ALA A 150 7.99 47.25 21.08
CA ALA A 150 8.40 48.65 21.07
C ALA A 150 8.95 49.06 22.45
N GLN A 151 9.99 49.89 22.46
CA GLN A 151 10.62 50.42 23.67
C GLN A 151 10.65 51.96 23.64
N PRO A 152 10.54 52.64 24.79
CA PRO A 152 10.37 52.06 26.14
C PRO A 152 8.96 51.49 26.37
N ASP A 153 8.79 50.71 27.43
CA ASP A 153 7.51 50.09 27.79
C ASP A 153 6.41 51.12 28.11
N GLU A 154 6.78 52.35 28.44
CA GLU A 154 5.88 53.47 28.73
C GLU A 154 5.46 54.26 27.48
N ALA A 155 5.96 53.91 26.29
CA ALA A 155 5.64 54.62 25.05
C ALA A 155 4.12 54.73 24.83
N THR A 156 3.65 55.89 24.40
CA THR A 156 2.20 56.19 24.34
C THR A 156 1.50 55.42 23.21
N ASN A 157 2.16 55.20 22.07
CA ASN A 157 1.68 54.31 21.00
C ASN A 157 2.77 53.28 20.64
N LYS A 158 2.50 52.02 20.97
CA LYS A 158 3.40 50.86 20.84
C LYS A 158 3.05 49.96 19.65
N GLU A 159 2.11 50.37 18.82
CA GLU A 159 1.68 49.58 17.66
C GLU A 159 2.84 49.42 16.67
N LEU A 160 3.00 48.18 16.20
CA LEU A 160 4.03 47.79 15.26
C LEU A 160 3.38 47.30 13.96
N THR A 161 4.03 47.60 12.85
CA THR A 161 3.63 47.15 11.52
C THR A 161 4.73 46.26 10.94
N TYR A 162 4.33 45.28 10.14
CA TYR A 162 5.23 44.29 9.55
C TYR A 162 5.14 44.35 8.03
N THR A 163 6.29 44.30 7.36
CA THR A 163 6.37 44.29 5.89
C THR A 163 7.45 43.31 5.43
N THR A 164 7.28 42.73 4.25
CA THR A 164 8.30 41.90 3.59
C THR A 164 8.90 42.66 2.42
N ASN A 165 10.16 42.38 2.08
CA ASN A 165 10.83 42.96 0.92
C ASN A 165 10.48 42.26 -0.41
N ASN A 166 9.86 41.07 -0.36
CA ASN A 166 9.43 40.30 -1.52
C ASN A 166 8.26 39.37 -1.17
N ASN A 167 7.79 38.61 -2.16
CA ASN A 167 6.66 37.68 -2.03
C ASN A 167 7.09 36.24 -1.68
N SER A 168 8.34 36.02 -1.25
CA SER A 168 8.79 34.69 -0.82
C SER A 168 8.10 34.27 0.48
N ALA A 169 7.70 35.21 1.33
CA ALA A 169 6.80 34.99 2.46
C ALA A 169 5.72 36.07 2.55
N TYR A 170 4.63 35.72 3.22
CA TYR A 170 3.62 36.65 3.69
C TYR A 170 3.81 36.89 5.20
N VAL A 171 3.65 38.13 5.66
CA VAL A 171 3.62 38.46 7.09
C VAL A 171 2.27 39.05 7.47
N ALA A 172 1.62 38.46 8.45
CA ALA A 172 0.35 38.94 9.01
C ALA A 172 0.57 40.10 10.00
N TYR A 173 -0.51 40.80 10.34
CA TYR A 173 -0.48 41.95 11.26
C TYR A 173 0.01 41.60 12.67
N ASP A 174 -0.10 40.33 13.07
CA ASP A 174 0.30 39.82 14.39
C ASP A 174 1.77 39.34 14.44
N GLY A 175 2.51 39.52 13.34
CA GLY A 175 3.89 39.09 13.16
C GLY A 175 4.06 37.65 12.66
N THR A 176 2.97 36.94 12.35
CA THR A 176 3.05 35.56 11.78
C THR A 176 3.53 35.61 10.34
N VAL A 177 4.70 35.04 10.10
CA VAL A 177 5.32 34.87 8.77
C VAL A 177 4.98 33.48 8.25
N THR A 178 4.46 33.39 7.01
CA THR A 178 4.17 32.12 6.31
C THR A 178 5.01 32.05 5.04
N ALA A 179 5.79 30.98 4.90
CA ALA A 179 6.66 30.77 3.75
C ALA A 179 5.86 30.35 2.50
N GLN A 180 6.11 31.01 1.36
CA GLN A 180 5.32 30.85 0.12
C GLN A 180 6.14 30.34 -1.07
N SER A 181 7.36 30.86 -1.28
CA SER A 181 8.24 30.43 -2.37
C SER A 181 9.71 30.54 -1.97
N GLU A 182 10.58 29.79 -2.65
CA GLU A 182 12.02 29.78 -2.35
C GLU A 182 12.65 31.18 -2.48
N GLY A 183 13.65 31.44 -1.63
CA GLY A 183 14.40 32.69 -1.64
C GLY A 183 14.64 33.25 -0.24
N THR A 184 15.42 34.32 -0.16
CA THR A 184 15.67 35.02 1.11
C THR A 184 14.71 36.20 1.24
N VAL A 185 13.97 36.24 2.36
CA VAL A 185 13.04 37.33 2.69
C VAL A 185 13.55 38.07 3.93
N THR A 186 13.46 39.40 3.89
CA THR A 186 13.70 40.27 5.04
C THR A 186 12.37 40.86 5.48
N ILE A 187 11.98 40.57 6.73
CA ILE A 187 10.81 41.12 7.38
C ILE A 187 11.24 42.35 8.16
N THR A 188 10.62 43.49 7.87
CA THR A 188 10.83 44.76 8.56
C THR A 188 9.69 45.02 9.53
N VAL A 189 10.02 45.14 10.81
CA VAL A 189 9.13 45.56 11.88
C VAL A 189 9.32 47.06 12.09
N LYS A 190 8.25 47.83 12.01
CA LYS A 190 8.28 49.30 11.99
C LYS A 190 7.33 49.87 13.03
N SER A 191 7.78 50.86 13.80
CA SER A 191 6.89 51.58 14.72
C SER A 191 5.87 52.40 13.92
N GLN A 192 4.60 52.31 14.30
CA GLN A 192 3.54 53.09 13.66
C GLN A 192 3.62 54.57 14.07
N SER A 193 4.07 54.87 15.29
CA SER A 193 4.21 56.23 15.79
C SER A 193 5.50 56.93 15.33
N ASN A 194 6.57 56.17 15.05
CA ASN A 194 7.78 56.68 14.41
C ASN A 194 8.32 55.71 13.35
N PRO A 195 7.94 55.90 12.08
CA PRO A 195 8.39 55.10 10.94
C PRO A 195 9.91 54.91 10.77
N GLU A 196 10.76 55.79 11.31
CA GLU A 196 12.22 55.65 11.19
C GLU A 196 12.80 54.59 12.14
N ILE A 197 12.04 54.18 13.16
CA ILE A 197 12.45 53.12 14.10
C ILE A 197 12.03 51.76 13.53
N THR A 198 13.02 50.97 13.14
CA THR A 198 12.83 49.63 12.55
C THR A 198 13.69 48.56 13.18
N ALA A 199 13.22 47.31 13.15
CA ALA A 199 14.02 46.11 13.35
C ALA A 199 13.78 45.12 12.20
N THR A 200 14.76 44.28 11.88
CA THR A 200 14.68 43.36 10.73
C THR A 200 14.98 41.92 11.12
N VAL A 201 14.25 40.97 10.51
CA VAL A 201 14.49 39.54 10.60
C VAL A 201 14.69 39.00 9.19
N THR A 202 15.77 38.26 8.93
CA THR A 202 16.02 37.65 7.62
C THR A 202 15.82 36.14 7.70
N ILE A 203 14.99 35.58 6.82
CA ILE A 203 14.64 34.17 6.78
C ILE A 203 14.91 33.65 5.36
N THR A 204 15.60 32.52 5.25
CA THR A 204 15.76 31.81 3.95
C THR A 204 14.68 30.76 3.80
N ILE A 205 13.93 30.80 2.70
CA ILE A 205 12.85 29.85 2.43
C ILE A 205 13.35 28.81 1.45
N LYS A 206 13.17 27.54 1.82
CA LYS A 206 13.64 26.37 1.08
C LYS A 206 12.47 25.46 0.74
N GLN A 207 12.59 24.70 -0.34
CA GLN A 207 11.71 23.55 -0.55
C GLN A 207 12.10 22.38 0.37
N ARG A 208 11.12 21.58 0.79
CA ARG A 208 11.39 20.39 1.61
C ARG A 208 12.20 19.38 0.79
N PRO A 209 13.23 18.73 1.38
CA PRO A 209 13.91 17.61 0.75
C PRO A 209 12.90 16.53 0.35
N SER A 210 13.11 15.95 -0.83
CA SER A 210 12.32 14.82 -1.31
C SER A 210 13.20 13.84 -2.09
N ILE A 211 12.66 12.66 -2.38
CA ILE A 211 13.35 11.65 -3.18
C ILE A 211 12.54 11.25 -4.40
N GLU A 212 13.23 10.84 -5.45
CA GLU A 212 12.68 10.40 -6.72
C GLU A 212 13.37 9.09 -7.15
N LEU A 213 12.59 8.14 -7.68
CA LEU A 213 13.12 6.89 -8.19
C LEU A 213 13.79 7.12 -9.55
N ILE A 214 15.01 6.62 -9.71
CA ILE A 214 15.68 6.59 -11.03
C ILE A 214 15.14 5.42 -11.87
N VAL A 215 14.85 4.29 -11.21
CA VAL A 215 14.24 3.11 -11.81
C VAL A 215 13.06 2.64 -10.96
N GLU A 216 12.00 2.15 -11.62
CA GLU A 216 10.87 1.49 -10.93
C GLU A 216 11.01 -0.04 -10.93
N GLU A 217 11.91 -0.60 -11.75
CA GLU A 217 12.17 -2.05 -11.83
C GLU A 217 13.67 -2.32 -12.03
N MET A 218 14.17 -3.37 -11.38
CA MET A 218 15.52 -3.89 -11.58
C MET A 218 15.54 -5.41 -11.51
N THR A 219 16.55 -6.01 -12.14
CA THR A 219 16.67 -7.48 -12.25
C THR A 219 18.05 -7.95 -11.81
N SER A 220 18.10 -9.09 -11.12
CA SER A 220 19.33 -9.82 -10.82
C SER A 220 19.32 -11.22 -11.45
N GLU A 221 20.51 -11.76 -11.70
CA GLU A 221 20.68 -13.17 -12.06
C GLU A 221 20.34 -14.08 -10.87
N SER A 222 20.15 -15.37 -11.13
CA SER A 222 19.82 -16.37 -10.11
C SER A 222 20.92 -16.59 -9.07
N GLY A 223 22.17 -16.27 -9.40
CA GLY A 223 23.29 -16.34 -8.46
C GLY A 223 23.19 -15.32 -7.32
N GLU A 224 23.90 -15.59 -6.22
CA GLU A 224 24.14 -14.60 -5.18
C GLU A 224 24.79 -13.36 -5.80
N SER A 225 24.23 -12.18 -5.53
CA SER A 225 24.66 -10.95 -6.18
C SER A 225 24.43 -9.73 -5.30
N ASN A 226 25.27 -8.71 -5.52
CA ASN A 226 25.06 -7.38 -4.96
C ASN A 226 24.43 -6.49 -6.03
N LEU A 227 23.45 -5.68 -5.63
CA LEU A 227 22.77 -4.73 -6.50
C LEU A 227 22.87 -3.33 -5.89
N ASN A 228 22.94 -2.33 -6.75
CA ASN A 228 22.92 -0.92 -6.35
C ASN A 228 21.66 -0.28 -6.89
N LEU A 229 20.80 0.19 -5.99
CA LEU A 229 19.64 0.99 -6.32
C LEU A 229 19.96 2.46 -6.05
N GLU A 230 20.05 3.25 -7.11
CA GLU A 230 20.25 4.70 -6.98
C GLU A 230 18.90 5.42 -6.81
N ILE A 231 18.85 6.32 -5.83
CA ILE A 231 17.70 7.17 -5.52
C ILE A 231 18.14 8.61 -5.68
N LYS A 232 17.40 9.38 -6.47
CA LYS A 232 17.69 10.81 -6.65
C LYS A 232 17.15 11.60 -5.46
N THR A 233 17.94 12.53 -4.95
CA THR A 233 17.54 13.44 -3.85
C THR A 233 17.31 14.83 -4.41
N LEU A 234 16.16 15.44 -4.08
CA LEU A 234 15.76 16.76 -4.53
C LEU A 234 15.73 17.71 -3.33
N HIS A 235 16.24 18.94 -3.53
CA HIS A 235 16.25 19.99 -2.49
C HIS A 235 16.97 19.60 -1.18
N GLY A 236 17.94 18.68 -1.26
CA GLY A 236 18.75 18.22 -0.14
C GLY A 236 18.52 16.74 0.20
N LYS A 237 19.22 16.26 1.25
CA LYS A 237 19.07 14.89 1.73
C LYS A 237 17.79 14.73 2.54
N LEU A 238 17.08 13.63 2.30
CA LEU A 238 15.94 13.20 3.08
C LEU A 238 16.34 11.98 3.91
N SER A 239 16.02 11.98 5.20
CA SER A 239 16.15 10.80 6.03
C SER A 239 15.00 9.84 5.73
N TYR A 240 15.31 8.61 5.34
CA TYR A 240 14.31 7.58 5.04
C TYR A 240 14.86 6.18 5.33
N THR A 241 13.95 5.22 5.47
CA THR A 241 14.27 3.80 5.61
C THR A 241 13.65 3.00 4.45
N PRO A 242 14.47 2.31 3.62
CA PRO A 242 13.96 1.36 2.66
C PRO A 242 13.44 0.11 3.37
N THR A 243 12.27 -0.38 2.96
CA THR A 243 11.64 -1.58 3.50
C THR A 243 11.38 -2.55 2.36
N ILE A 244 11.96 -3.74 2.46
CA ILE A 244 11.69 -4.84 1.54
C ILE A 244 10.37 -5.50 1.94
N VAL A 245 9.47 -5.66 0.97
CA VAL A 245 8.14 -6.24 1.13
C VAL A 245 7.82 -7.20 -0.02
N GLY A 246 6.76 -7.99 0.14
CA GLY A 246 6.33 -9.01 -0.81
C GLY A 246 6.41 -10.41 -0.21
N GLU A 247 5.62 -11.33 -0.77
CA GLU A 247 5.70 -12.76 -0.43
C GLU A 247 7.10 -13.28 -0.76
N GLU A 248 7.67 -14.09 0.14
CA GLU A 248 9.00 -14.69 -0.03
C GLU A 248 10.15 -13.70 -0.24
N SER A 249 10.00 -12.43 0.14
CA SER A 249 11.02 -11.38 -0.11
C SER A 249 12.31 -11.48 0.72
N SER A 250 12.44 -12.50 1.58
CA SER A 250 13.59 -12.73 2.49
C SER A 250 14.92 -12.97 1.76
N TRP A 251 14.89 -13.28 0.46
CA TRP A 251 16.09 -13.44 -0.34
C TRP A 251 16.82 -12.12 -0.63
N LEU A 252 16.16 -10.97 -0.49
CA LEU A 252 16.73 -9.66 -0.73
C LEU A 252 16.93 -8.95 0.60
N THR A 253 18.09 -8.31 0.78
CA THR A 253 18.40 -7.54 1.99
C THR A 253 19.04 -6.20 1.62
N VAL A 254 18.73 -5.15 2.39
CA VAL A 254 19.48 -3.89 2.37
C VAL A 254 20.61 -4.03 3.38
N PHE A 255 21.86 -3.91 2.96
CA PHE A 255 23.00 -4.02 3.88
C PHE A 255 23.72 -2.68 4.11
N HIS A 256 23.59 -1.73 3.19
CA HIS A 256 24.17 -0.40 3.34
C HIS A 256 23.38 0.64 2.53
N ILE A 257 23.35 1.88 3.03
CA ILE A 257 22.87 3.05 2.29
C ILE A 257 24.00 4.07 2.33
N ASP A 258 24.53 4.42 1.17
CA ASP A 258 25.45 5.54 1.02
C ASP A 258 24.67 6.80 0.65
N ASN A 259 24.55 7.71 1.61
CA ASN A 259 23.92 9.02 1.46
C ASN A 259 24.90 10.18 1.69
N THR A 260 26.20 9.89 1.66
CA THR A 260 27.26 10.87 1.97
C THR A 260 28.16 11.19 0.78
N THR A 261 28.33 10.25 -0.15
CA THR A 261 29.28 10.39 -1.25
C THR A 261 28.81 11.37 -2.33
N ASP A 262 27.52 11.38 -2.64
CA ASP A 262 26.93 12.23 -3.67
C ASP A 262 25.84 13.10 -3.05
N VAL A 263 25.81 14.39 -3.36
CA VAL A 263 24.83 15.34 -2.81
C VAL A 263 23.48 15.27 -3.51
N GLU A 264 23.41 14.72 -4.73
CA GLU A 264 22.20 14.64 -5.57
C GLU A 264 21.59 13.24 -5.62
N LYS A 265 22.27 12.22 -5.09
CA LYS A 265 21.74 10.84 -5.02
C LYS A 265 22.18 10.08 -3.77
N ASP A 266 21.37 9.11 -3.40
CA ASP A 266 21.70 8.07 -2.43
C ASP A 266 21.85 6.73 -3.16
N THR A 267 22.77 5.89 -2.72
CA THR A 267 22.93 4.52 -3.24
C THR A 267 22.54 3.51 -2.17
N ILE A 268 21.50 2.73 -2.44
CA ILE A 268 21.07 1.63 -1.58
C ILE A 268 21.74 0.36 -2.09
N HIS A 269 22.61 -0.20 -1.26
CA HIS A 269 23.29 -1.44 -1.55
C HIS A 269 22.48 -2.62 -1.03
N LEU A 270 22.10 -3.47 -1.97
CA LEU A 270 21.28 -4.65 -1.76
C LEU A 270 22.12 -5.90 -1.93
N LYS A 271 21.80 -6.94 -1.17
CA LYS A 271 22.34 -8.27 -1.34
C LYS A 271 21.19 -9.25 -1.62
N ALA A 272 21.26 -9.90 -2.78
CA ALA A 272 20.36 -10.97 -3.18
C ALA A 272 21.02 -12.32 -2.91
N ALA A 273 20.38 -13.17 -2.12
CA ALA A 273 20.77 -14.56 -1.96
C ALA A 273 20.61 -15.33 -3.28
N GLN A 274 21.29 -16.47 -3.41
CA GLN A 274 21.09 -17.37 -4.55
C GLN A 274 19.62 -17.78 -4.65
N ASN A 275 19.04 -17.66 -5.84
CA ASN A 275 17.77 -18.28 -6.18
C ASN A 275 18.03 -19.76 -6.44
N LYS A 276 17.39 -20.62 -5.64
CA LYS A 276 17.58 -22.06 -5.74
C LYS A 276 16.43 -22.76 -6.46
N THR A 277 15.38 -22.03 -6.81
CA THR A 277 14.20 -22.56 -7.48
C THR A 277 14.18 -22.24 -8.98
N VAL A 278 13.46 -23.05 -9.74
CA VAL A 278 13.18 -22.88 -11.18
C VAL A 278 12.22 -21.75 -11.50
N TRP A 279 11.75 -21.03 -10.49
CA TRP A 279 10.86 -19.88 -10.69
C TRP A 279 11.57 -18.59 -10.39
N LYS A 280 11.24 -17.56 -11.18
CA LYS A 280 11.60 -16.20 -10.82
C LYS A 280 10.91 -15.80 -9.53
N ARG A 281 11.58 -15.00 -8.72
CA ARG A 281 11.04 -14.42 -7.49
C ARG A 281 11.08 -12.90 -7.54
N THR A 282 10.16 -12.27 -6.84
CA THR A 282 9.98 -10.82 -6.88
C THR A 282 9.87 -10.27 -5.47
N ALA A 283 10.59 -9.19 -5.20
CA ALA A 283 10.48 -8.40 -3.99
C ALA A 283 10.20 -6.94 -4.37
N TYR A 284 9.71 -6.16 -3.43
CA TYR A 284 9.44 -4.73 -3.63
C TYR A 284 10.15 -3.93 -2.55
N ILE A 285 10.70 -2.78 -2.92
CA ILE A 285 11.35 -1.85 -1.99
C ILE A 285 10.47 -0.60 -1.89
N ASN A 286 9.93 -0.37 -0.70
CA ASN A 286 9.20 0.85 -0.36
C ASN A 286 10.05 1.74 0.54
N PHE A 287 9.70 3.01 0.66
CA PHE A 287 10.48 3.99 1.42
C PHE A 287 9.60 4.61 2.49
N LYS A 288 10.12 4.69 3.72
CA LYS A 288 9.41 5.29 4.85
C LYS A 288 10.18 6.47 5.42
N ASP A 289 9.46 7.51 5.82
CA ASP A 289 10.04 8.65 6.53
C ASP A 289 10.33 8.32 8.01
N GLU A 290 10.88 9.29 8.75
CA GLU A 290 11.21 9.17 10.18
C GLU A 290 9.97 8.96 11.07
N SER A 291 8.77 9.28 10.57
CA SER A 291 7.49 9.01 11.23
C SER A 291 6.90 7.64 10.83
N ASN A 292 7.69 6.79 10.14
CA ASN A 292 7.31 5.48 9.64
C ASN A 292 6.14 5.51 8.63
N GLN A 293 5.90 6.66 7.98
CA GLN A 293 4.91 6.81 6.91
C GLN A 293 5.53 6.53 5.54
N VAL A 294 4.76 5.90 4.66
CA VAL A 294 5.21 5.59 3.29
C VAL A 294 5.37 6.87 2.48
N ILE A 295 6.56 7.06 1.91
CA ILE A 295 6.88 8.17 1.03
C ILE A 295 6.17 7.97 -0.32
N LYS A 296 5.57 9.04 -0.81
CA LYS A 296 4.78 9.07 -2.04
C LYS A 296 5.34 10.11 -3.01
N ASN A 297 5.17 9.88 -4.30
CA ASN A 297 5.47 10.87 -5.33
C ASN A 297 4.41 11.99 -5.34
N ALA A 298 4.61 13.00 -6.20
CA ALA A 298 3.71 14.14 -6.36
C ALA A 298 2.25 13.75 -6.75
N ALA A 299 2.05 12.57 -7.35
CA ALA A 299 0.73 12.03 -7.68
C ALA A 299 0.08 11.25 -6.52
N GLY A 300 0.73 11.17 -5.35
CA GLY A 300 0.25 10.41 -4.19
C GLY A 300 0.45 8.89 -4.29
N LYS A 301 1.15 8.39 -5.31
CA LYS A 301 1.52 6.97 -5.45
C LYS A 301 2.74 6.70 -4.56
N LYS A 302 2.73 5.58 -3.82
CA LYS A 302 3.92 5.13 -3.06
C LYS A 302 5.12 5.01 -4.00
N LEU A 303 6.30 5.42 -3.52
CA LEU A 303 7.55 5.08 -4.18
C LEU A 303 7.81 3.59 -3.93
N GLU A 304 7.88 2.82 -5.01
CA GLU A 304 8.07 1.38 -4.96
C GLU A 304 8.98 0.95 -6.12
N VAL A 305 10.02 0.19 -5.80
CA VAL A 305 10.90 -0.45 -6.79
C VAL A 305 10.64 -1.94 -6.79
N LYS A 306 10.34 -2.51 -7.95
CA LYS A 306 10.19 -3.94 -8.13
C LYS A 306 11.55 -4.56 -8.44
N VAL A 307 11.96 -5.54 -7.64
CA VAL A 307 13.22 -6.27 -7.81
C VAL A 307 12.88 -7.70 -8.22
N ILE A 308 13.30 -8.11 -9.41
CA ILE A 308 13.08 -9.46 -9.95
C ILE A 308 14.40 -10.22 -9.90
N GLN A 309 14.43 -11.38 -9.27
CA GLN A 309 15.54 -12.31 -9.46
C GLN A 309 15.12 -13.40 -10.43
N LYS A 310 15.93 -13.63 -11.47
CA LYS A 310 15.69 -14.67 -12.46
C LYS A 310 15.63 -16.06 -11.81
N GLU A 311 14.86 -16.94 -12.43
CA GLU A 311 14.84 -18.37 -12.17
C GLU A 311 16.23 -18.99 -12.21
N ASN A 312 16.45 -20.04 -11.41
CA ASN A 312 17.61 -20.90 -11.56
C ASN A 312 17.34 -21.92 -12.66
N GLU A 313 18.05 -21.80 -13.80
CA GLU A 313 17.96 -22.75 -14.92
C GLU A 313 18.67 -24.08 -14.66
N ASN A 314 19.46 -24.18 -13.59
CA ASN A 314 20.20 -25.38 -13.23
C ASN A 314 20.13 -25.59 -11.70
N PRO A 315 18.93 -25.83 -11.13
CA PRO A 315 18.77 -26.09 -9.71
C PRO A 315 19.41 -27.43 -9.32
N ASN A 316 19.96 -27.51 -8.11
CA ASN A 316 20.17 -28.83 -7.51
C ASN A 316 18.81 -29.39 -7.10
N VAL A 317 18.65 -30.70 -7.30
CA VAL A 317 17.37 -31.36 -7.12
C VAL A 317 17.52 -32.70 -6.43
N THR A 318 16.49 -33.07 -5.68
CA THR A 318 16.37 -34.37 -5.03
C THR A 318 15.11 -35.06 -5.51
N ILE A 319 15.21 -36.34 -5.87
CA ILE A 319 14.04 -37.16 -6.22
C ILE A 319 13.68 -37.99 -4.99
N LYS A 320 12.40 -37.94 -4.58
CA LYS A 320 11.86 -38.80 -3.52
C LYS A 320 10.83 -39.74 -4.13
N TRP A 321 10.89 -41.01 -3.77
CA TRP A 321 10.01 -42.06 -4.27
C TRP A 321 9.03 -42.53 -3.20
N VAL A 322 7.88 -43.03 -3.65
CA VAL A 322 6.90 -43.72 -2.80
C VAL A 322 7.60 -44.86 -2.07
N HIS A 323 7.28 -45.04 -0.79
CA HIS A 323 8.00 -45.96 0.08
C HIS A 323 8.16 -47.37 -0.52
N GLY A 324 9.42 -47.80 -0.60
CA GLY A 324 9.87 -49.08 -1.12
C GLY A 324 9.68 -49.25 -2.63
N ILE A 325 9.58 -48.14 -3.36
CA ILE A 325 10.07 -47.99 -4.73
C ILE A 325 11.48 -47.40 -4.59
N ASP A 326 12.49 -48.09 -5.13
CA ASP A 326 13.87 -47.63 -5.05
C ASP A 326 14.18 -46.66 -6.20
N ASP A 327 15.26 -45.90 -6.08
CA ASP A 327 15.80 -45.14 -7.20
C ASP A 327 16.18 -46.06 -8.37
N PRO A 328 15.82 -45.71 -9.62
CA PRO A 328 16.32 -46.44 -10.77
C PRO A 328 17.84 -46.29 -10.87
N THR A 329 18.50 -47.41 -11.21
CA THR A 329 19.91 -47.44 -11.58
C THR A 329 20.16 -46.61 -12.85
N ALA A 330 21.43 -46.32 -13.16
CA ALA A 330 21.78 -45.57 -14.37
C ALA A 330 21.31 -46.29 -15.64
N ASP A 331 21.39 -47.62 -15.69
CA ASP A 331 21.01 -48.42 -16.86
C ASP A 331 19.48 -48.53 -17.05
N GLU A 332 18.70 -48.34 -15.98
CA GLU A 332 17.23 -48.29 -16.04
C GLU A 332 16.69 -46.95 -16.54
N LYS A 333 17.53 -45.90 -16.52
CA LYS A 333 17.16 -44.55 -16.98
C LYS A 333 17.36 -44.43 -18.47
N THR A 334 16.26 -44.28 -19.20
CA THR A 334 16.30 -43.92 -20.61
C THR A 334 16.13 -42.41 -20.76
N ALA A 335 17.10 -41.75 -21.37
CA ALA A 335 17.04 -40.30 -21.61
C ALA A 335 15.80 -39.94 -22.44
N ILE A 336 15.16 -38.81 -22.09
CA ILE A 336 14.10 -38.25 -22.91
C ILE A 336 14.74 -37.37 -23.98
N PRO A 337 14.50 -37.59 -25.28
CA PRO A 337 15.16 -36.85 -26.36
C PRO A 337 14.54 -35.44 -26.51
N VAL A 338 14.78 -34.55 -25.55
CA VAL A 338 14.23 -33.19 -25.53
C VAL A 338 15.31 -32.12 -25.30
N PRO A 339 15.17 -30.93 -25.91
CA PRO A 339 14.17 -30.62 -26.92
C PRO A 339 14.39 -31.44 -28.21
N HIS A 340 13.31 -31.78 -28.90
CA HIS A 340 13.41 -32.50 -30.18
C HIS A 340 14.23 -31.66 -31.17
N VAL A 341 14.91 -32.31 -32.13
CA VAL A 341 15.78 -31.64 -33.11
C VAL A 341 15.07 -30.45 -33.75
N GLY A 342 15.66 -29.26 -33.63
CA GLY A 342 15.11 -28.01 -34.16
C GLY A 342 14.11 -27.29 -33.24
N GLN A 343 13.86 -27.76 -32.01
CA GLN A 343 13.04 -27.09 -31.02
C GLN A 343 13.89 -26.42 -29.92
N ALA A 344 13.40 -25.30 -29.38
CA ALA A 344 13.94 -24.72 -28.15
C ALA A 344 13.43 -25.48 -26.93
N LYS A 345 14.29 -25.66 -25.92
CA LYS A 345 13.93 -26.18 -24.60
C LYS A 345 12.96 -25.19 -23.93
N LYS A 346 11.83 -25.68 -23.41
CA LYS A 346 10.78 -24.84 -22.78
C LYS A 346 10.71 -24.98 -21.27
N PHE A 347 11.70 -25.63 -20.66
CA PHE A 347 11.74 -25.94 -19.23
C PHE A 347 13.15 -25.72 -18.67
N TYR A 348 13.26 -25.69 -17.34
CA TYR A 348 14.28 -24.94 -16.63
C TYR A 348 15.29 -25.77 -15.82
N TRP A 349 15.50 -27.05 -16.09
CA TRP A 349 16.51 -27.86 -15.35
C TRP A 349 17.04 -29.05 -16.15
N ASP A 350 18.13 -29.64 -15.67
CA ASP A 350 19.01 -30.57 -16.39
C ASP A 350 18.36 -31.87 -16.87
N ASP A 351 18.82 -32.35 -18.02
CA ASP A 351 18.25 -33.51 -18.72
C ASP A 351 18.61 -34.85 -18.05
N ASP A 352 19.71 -34.94 -17.27
CA ASP A 352 20.16 -36.19 -16.64
C ASP A 352 19.20 -36.68 -15.53
N LYS A 353 18.41 -35.77 -14.98
CA LYS A 353 17.39 -36.06 -13.97
C LYS A 353 16.00 -36.26 -14.53
N ILE A 354 15.83 -36.16 -15.84
CA ILE A 354 14.56 -36.30 -16.56
C ILE A 354 14.67 -37.52 -17.47
N PHE A 355 14.01 -38.60 -17.09
CA PHE A 355 14.16 -39.89 -17.78
C PHE A 355 12.84 -40.64 -17.90
N PHE A 356 12.78 -41.56 -18.85
CA PHE A 356 11.86 -42.68 -18.82
C PHE A 356 12.45 -43.80 -17.96
N TRP A 357 11.60 -44.51 -17.23
CA TRP A 357 11.96 -45.74 -16.52
C TRP A 357 10.97 -46.83 -16.93
N TYR A 358 11.43 -47.74 -17.80
CA TYR A 358 10.63 -48.81 -18.37
C TYR A 358 10.48 -49.98 -17.40
N GLU A 359 9.37 -50.71 -17.50
CA GLU A 359 9.18 -51.91 -16.68
C GLU A 359 10.18 -52.99 -17.09
N ASP A 360 10.77 -53.63 -16.08
CA ASP A 360 11.49 -54.88 -16.21
C ASP A 360 11.11 -55.83 -15.06
N ASP A 361 11.77 -56.98 -14.98
CA ASP A 361 11.53 -58.01 -13.97
C ASP A 361 11.86 -57.57 -12.53
N ASN A 362 12.69 -56.54 -12.36
CA ASN A 362 13.19 -56.06 -11.07
C ASN A 362 12.52 -54.78 -10.58
N THR A 363 11.83 -54.05 -11.46
CA THR A 363 11.08 -52.84 -11.09
C THR A 363 10.12 -53.11 -9.93
N LYS A 364 9.88 -52.10 -9.08
CA LYS A 364 8.99 -52.22 -7.92
C LYS A 364 7.69 -51.45 -8.07
N TRP A 365 7.63 -50.49 -8.99
CA TRP A 365 6.41 -49.73 -9.29
C TRP A 365 5.43 -50.58 -10.10
N PHE A 366 4.19 -50.12 -10.19
CA PHE A 366 3.11 -50.82 -10.90
C PHE A 366 2.46 -49.90 -11.92
N ASN A 367 2.12 -50.46 -13.08
CA ASN A 367 1.36 -49.78 -14.11
C ASN A 367 0.40 -50.74 -14.81
N ASN A 368 -0.88 -50.61 -14.50
CA ASN A 368 -1.95 -51.29 -15.21
C ASN A 368 -2.47 -50.36 -16.31
N ARG A 369 -2.28 -50.76 -17.57
CA ARG A 369 -2.74 -50.01 -18.73
C ARG A 369 -4.16 -50.41 -19.10
N LYS A 370 -4.86 -49.51 -19.79
CA LYS A 370 -6.18 -49.81 -20.34
C LYS A 370 -6.03 -50.56 -21.65
N ILE A 371 -6.68 -51.72 -21.75
CA ILE A 371 -6.62 -52.57 -22.93
C ILE A 371 -7.22 -51.87 -24.16
N PHE A 372 -8.13 -50.91 -23.93
CA PHE A 372 -8.67 -50.03 -24.97
C PHE A 372 -7.57 -49.26 -25.71
N TYR A 373 -6.58 -48.71 -25.01
CA TYR A 373 -5.50 -47.93 -25.62
C TYR A 373 -4.40 -48.82 -26.24
N LEU A 374 -4.41 -50.11 -25.91
CA LEU A 374 -3.56 -51.13 -26.55
C LEU A 374 -4.23 -51.79 -27.77
N ASN A 375 -5.45 -51.35 -28.14
CA ASN A 375 -6.25 -51.96 -29.20
C ASN A 375 -6.52 -53.47 -29.01
N ILE A 376 -6.65 -53.91 -27.76
CA ILE A 376 -6.95 -55.32 -27.42
C ILE A 376 -8.46 -55.48 -27.25
N PRO A 377 -9.09 -56.49 -27.89
CA PRO A 377 -10.52 -56.76 -27.73
C PRO A 377 -10.92 -57.03 -26.28
N ALA A 378 -11.94 -56.32 -25.80
CA ALA A 378 -12.49 -56.48 -24.46
C ALA A 378 -13.56 -57.60 -24.43
N THR A 379 -13.14 -58.86 -24.33
CA THR A 379 -14.05 -60.03 -24.40
C THR A 379 -14.83 -60.33 -23.12
N ASP A 380 -14.38 -59.80 -21.97
CA ASP A 380 -14.87 -60.08 -20.61
C ASP A 380 -15.15 -58.80 -19.80
N GLY A 381 -15.07 -57.62 -20.45
CA GLY A 381 -15.30 -56.31 -19.83
C GLY A 381 -14.37 -55.23 -20.42
N GLY A 382 -14.96 -54.11 -20.82
CA GLY A 382 -14.22 -52.95 -21.34
C GLY A 382 -13.71 -52.05 -20.22
N ASP A 383 -12.58 -51.38 -20.44
CA ASP A 383 -11.95 -50.51 -19.44
C ASP A 383 -11.70 -49.08 -19.93
N SER A 384 -12.29 -48.66 -21.05
CA SER A 384 -12.05 -47.35 -21.69
C SER A 384 -12.19 -46.15 -20.73
N ASN A 385 -13.12 -46.21 -19.77
CA ASN A 385 -13.42 -45.18 -18.76
C ASN A 385 -12.92 -45.55 -17.35
N GLN A 386 -12.07 -46.57 -17.21
CA GLN A 386 -11.59 -47.09 -15.92
C GLN A 386 -10.22 -46.54 -15.50
N CYS A 387 -9.88 -45.29 -15.84
CA CYS A 387 -8.61 -44.70 -15.38
C CYS A 387 -8.48 -44.69 -13.84
N TRP A 388 -9.59 -44.45 -13.15
CA TRP A 388 -9.71 -44.53 -11.69
C TRP A 388 -9.40 -45.94 -11.17
N ALA A 389 -9.94 -46.97 -11.82
CA ALA A 389 -9.77 -48.35 -11.40
C ALA A 389 -8.35 -48.86 -11.66
N LYS A 390 -7.72 -48.47 -12.78
CA LYS A 390 -6.30 -48.80 -13.05
C LYS A 390 -5.37 -48.11 -12.07
N THR A 391 -5.64 -46.85 -11.74
CA THR A 391 -4.89 -46.10 -10.73
C THR A 391 -5.05 -46.75 -9.34
N ALA A 392 -6.28 -47.09 -8.95
CA ALA A 392 -6.56 -47.83 -7.72
C ALA A 392 -5.85 -49.19 -7.71
N SER A 393 -5.84 -49.92 -8.84
CA SER A 393 -5.14 -51.21 -8.96
C SER A 393 -3.64 -51.07 -8.72
N ASN A 394 -2.99 -50.05 -9.27
CA ASN A 394 -1.57 -49.77 -9.03
C ASN A 394 -1.28 -49.51 -7.55
N MET A 395 -2.12 -48.70 -6.90
CA MET A 395 -1.99 -48.39 -5.47
C MET A 395 -2.25 -49.62 -4.60
N LEU A 396 -3.22 -50.46 -4.96
CA LEU A 396 -3.52 -51.71 -4.27
C LEU A 396 -2.40 -52.72 -4.41
N HIS A 397 -1.80 -52.89 -5.60
CA HIS A 397 -0.63 -53.75 -5.75
C HIS A 397 0.52 -53.35 -4.81
N TRP A 398 0.82 -52.06 -4.74
CA TRP A 398 1.77 -51.56 -3.74
C TRP A 398 1.33 -51.90 -2.32
N TRP A 399 0.06 -51.68 -2.00
CA TRP A 399 -0.48 -51.90 -0.66
C TRP A 399 -0.45 -53.37 -0.24
N PHE A 400 -0.77 -54.30 -1.15
CA PHE A 400 -0.67 -55.73 -0.94
C PHE A 400 0.77 -56.15 -0.66
N VAL A 401 1.73 -55.68 -1.45
CA VAL A 401 3.16 -55.92 -1.18
C VAL A 401 3.57 -55.39 0.19
N LYS A 402 3.13 -54.19 0.57
CA LYS A 402 3.49 -53.60 1.88
C LYS A 402 2.76 -54.20 3.07
N ASN A 403 1.63 -54.88 2.86
CA ASN A 403 0.82 -55.50 3.90
C ASN A 403 0.82 -57.03 3.83
N LYS A 404 1.75 -57.65 3.08
CA LYS A 404 1.74 -59.09 2.86
C LYS A 404 1.60 -59.91 4.15
N GLU A 405 2.39 -59.58 5.18
CA GLU A 405 2.33 -60.26 6.47
C GLU A 405 0.97 -60.07 7.17
N ASN A 406 0.44 -58.85 7.20
CA ASN A 406 -0.88 -58.56 7.78
C ASN A 406 -1.99 -59.34 7.05
N ILE A 407 -1.93 -59.40 5.72
CA ILE A 407 -2.90 -60.12 4.89
C ILE A 407 -2.82 -61.64 5.15
N ASP A 408 -1.62 -62.20 5.17
CA ASP A 408 -1.41 -63.63 5.44
C ASP A 408 -1.90 -64.01 6.86
N ASN A 409 -1.65 -63.15 7.86
CA ASN A 409 -2.14 -63.29 9.22
C ASN A 409 -3.67 -63.18 9.30
N TYR A 410 -4.27 -62.23 8.59
CA TYR A 410 -5.71 -62.06 8.51
C TYR A 410 -6.40 -63.29 7.90
N ILE A 411 -5.90 -63.77 6.75
CA ILE A 411 -6.39 -64.99 6.07
C ILE A 411 -6.32 -66.19 7.02
N THR A 412 -5.20 -66.35 7.73
CA THR A 412 -4.99 -67.43 8.69
C THR A 412 -5.97 -67.35 9.86
N LYS A 413 -6.09 -66.18 10.51
CA LYS A 413 -6.99 -65.97 11.66
C LYS A 413 -8.46 -66.14 11.30
N LYS A 414 -8.85 -65.74 10.08
CA LYS A 414 -10.21 -65.92 9.57
C LYS A 414 -10.48 -67.32 9.01
N ASN A 415 -9.47 -68.20 8.99
CA ASN A 415 -9.52 -69.53 8.39
C ASN A 415 -10.06 -69.50 6.95
N ILE A 416 -9.61 -68.53 6.17
CA ILE A 416 -10.07 -68.32 4.78
C ILE A 416 -9.41 -69.37 3.88
N THR A 417 -10.23 -70.20 3.24
CA THR A 417 -9.80 -71.33 2.43
C THR A 417 -10.61 -71.45 1.13
N GLY A 418 -10.14 -72.28 0.20
CA GLY A 418 -10.81 -72.55 -1.07
C GLY A 418 -11.08 -71.29 -1.90
N ALA A 419 -12.26 -71.24 -2.54
CA ALA A 419 -12.65 -70.15 -3.44
C ALA A 419 -12.69 -68.77 -2.78
N GLU A 420 -12.84 -68.69 -1.44
CA GLU A 420 -12.78 -67.40 -0.75
C GLU A 420 -11.33 -66.88 -0.68
N LYS A 421 -10.36 -67.77 -0.49
CA LYS A 421 -8.93 -67.44 -0.50
C LYS A 421 -8.48 -66.95 -1.87
N ASP A 422 -9.06 -67.50 -2.94
CA ASP A 422 -8.74 -67.11 -4.31
C ASP A 422 -9.05 -65.63 -4.63
N LYS A 423 -9.90 -64.97 -3.82
CA LYS A 423 -10.18 -63.53 -3.96
C LYS A 423 -9.03 -62.62 -3.50
N TYR A 424 -8.08 -63.16 -2.72
CA TYR A 424 -6.93 -62.42 -2.16
C TYR A 424 -5.69 -62.47 -3.05
N GLN A 425 -5.81 -63.00 -4.27
CA GLN A 425 -4.70 -62.99 -5.23
C GLN A 425 -4.33 -61.54 -5.59
N ASP A 426 -3.05 -61.29 -5.71
CA ASP A 426 -2.47 -59.95 -5.92
C ASP A 426 -1.34 -59.98 -6.97
N PHE A 427 -1.26 -61.05 -7.78
CA PHE A 427 -0.17 -61.19 -8.73
C PHE A 427 -0.13 -60.04 -9.74
N TYR A 428 1.10 -59.66 -10.10
CA TYR A 428 1.42 -58.70 -11.14
C TYR A 428 2.58 -59.25 -11.98
N ASN A 429 2.29 -59.65 -13.21
CA ASN A 429 3.25 -60.29 -14.11
C ASN A 429 4.05 -59.22 -14.85
N ARG A 430 5.25 -58.93 -14.35
CA ARG A 430 6.17 -57.97 -14.98
C ARG A 430 6.62 -58.43 -16.35
N ASN A 431 6.99 -57.47 -17.20
CA ASN A 431 7.57 -57.71 -18.52
C ASN A 431 6.68 -58.57 -19.43
N SER A 432 5.37 -58.54 -19.18
CA SER A 432 4.38 -59.21 -20.03
C SER A 432 4.24 -58.45 -21.35
N PRO A 433 4.17 -59.14 -22.50
CA PRO A 433 3.90 -58.49 -23.77
C PRO A 433 2.51 -57.83 -23.74
N ASP A 434 2.29 -56.80 -24.54
CA ASP A 434 1.03 -56.03 -24.55
C ASP A 434 -0.20 -56.93 -24.72
N SER A 435 -0.11 -57.99 -25.55
CA SER A 435 -1.19 -58.96 -25.75
C SER A 435 -1.66 -59.68 -24.48
N GLN A 436 -0.85 -59.67 -23.42
CA GLN A 436 -1.14 -60.26 -22.12
C GLN A 436 -1.56 -59.23 -21.06
N GLU A 437 -1.65 -57.93 -21.39
CA GLU A 437 -2.15 -56.90 -20.47
C GLU A 437 -3.48 -57.28 -19.77
N PRO A 438 -4.48 -57.92 -20.44
CA PRO A 438 -5.72 -58.34 -19.78
C PRO A 438 -5.53 -59.29 -18.59
N GLU A 439 -4.45 -60.08 -18.60
CA GLU A 439 -4.09 -61.11 -17.61
C GLU A 439 -2.87 -60.73 -16.78
N LYS A 440 -2.29 -59.55 -17.02
CA LYS A 440 -1.07 -59.09 -16.35
C LYS A 440 -1.26 -58.96 -14.84
N SER A 441 -2.44 -58.55 -14.41
CA SER A 441 -2.74 -58.21 -13.02
C SER A 441 -4.08 -58.79 -12.60
N TYR A 442 -4.08 -59.55 -11.51
CA TYR A 442 -5.32 -60.02 -10.89
C TYR A 442 -6.25 -58.86 -10.51
N ILE A 443 -5.73 -57.86 -9.80
CA ILE A 443 -6.51 -56.73 -9.28
C ILE A 443 -7.17 -55.95 -10.43
N ALA A 444 -6.39 -55.53 -11.43
CA ALA A 444 -6.91 -54.82 -12.61
C ALA A 444 -7.90 -55.64 -13.46
N LYS A 445 -7.74 -56.97 -13.54
CA LYS A 445 -8.71 -57.86 -14.18
C LYS A 445 -10.02 -57.92 -13.37
N THR A 446 -9.94 -57.98 -12.05
CA THR A 446 -11.12 -57.92 -11.17
C THR A 446 -11.89 -56.62 -11.38
N PHE A 447 -11.23 -55.47 -11.40
CA PHE A 447 -11.89 -54.21 -11.75
C PHE A 447 -12.51 -54.24 -13.15
N ARG A 448 -11.78 -54.70 -14.17
CA ARG A 448 -12.26 -54.72 -15.56
C ARG A 448 -13.52 -55.57 -15.74
N THR A 449 -13.60 -56.70 -15.03
CA THR A 449 -14.69 -57.67 -15.19
C THR A 449 -15.85 -57.47 -14.20
N LYS A 450 -15.66 -56.70 -13.12
CA LYS A 450 -16.65 -56.55 -12.04
C LYS A 450 -17.01 -55.11 -11.68
N ALA A 451 -16.18 -54.12 -11.99
CA ALA A 451 -16.44 -52.69 -11.75
C ALA A 451 -17.00 -52.00 -13.00
N HIS A 452 -17.76 -50.92 -12.82
CA HIS A 452 -18.41 -50.27 -13.96
C HIS A 452 -17.42 -49.61 -14.93
N ASN A 453 -17.86 -49.46 -16.18
CA ASN A 453 -17.14 -48.71 -17.22
C ASN A 453 -17.98 -47.52 -17.76
N GLY A 454 -18.82 -46.93 -16.89
CA GLY A 454 -19.67 -45.80 -17.22
C GLY A 454 -18.90 -44.60 -17.78
N GLN A 455 -19.54 -43.83 -18.67
CA GLN A 455 -18.91 -42.73 -19.42
C GLN A 455 -18.40 -41.58 -18.53
N LEU A 456 -18.95 -41.40 -17.33
CA LEU A 456 -18.51 -40.39 -16.38
C LEU A 456 -17.24 -40.81 -15.61
N GLY A 457 -16.80 -42.06 -15.75
CA GLY A 457 -15.75 -42.63 -14.91
C GLY A 457 -16.18 -42.71 -13.44
N ASP A 458 -15.20 -42.73 -12.55
CA ASP A 458 -15.36 -42.66 -11.08
C ASP A 458 -14.08 -42.05 -10.47
N TYR A 459 -14.00 -42.03 -9.14
CA TYR A 459 -12.87 -41.55 -8.37
C TYR A 459 -11.97 -42.69 -7.90
N ILE A 460 -10.69 -42.37 -7.65
CA ILE A 460 -9.71 -43.33 -7.15
C ILE A 460 -10.17 -43.91 -5.81
N ILE A 461 -10.66 -43.06 -4.90
CA ILE A 461 -11.21 -43.48 -3.61
C ILE A 461 -12.35 -44.50 -3.75
N SER A 462 -13.22 -44.35 -4.76
CA SER A 462 -14.33 -45.27 -4.99
C SER A 462 -13.83 -46.68 -5.25
N GLY A 463 -12.78 -46.82 -6.08
CA GLY A 463 -12.16 -48.12 -6.38
C GLY A 463 -11.38 -48.72 -5.21
N LEU A 464 -10.63 -47.89 -4.48
CA LEU A 464 -9.92 -48.35 -3.28
C LEU A 464 -10.90 -48.85 -2.21
N ALA A 465 -11.97 -48.09 -1.94
CA ALA A 465 -13.03 -48.46 -1.01
C ALA A 465 -13.73 -49.76 -1.44
N TRP A 466 -14.09 -49.85 -2.72
CA TRP A 466 -14.73 -51.03 -3.31
C TRP A 466 -13.92 -52.32 -3.11
N TYR A 467 -12.61 -52.23 -3.30
CA TYR A 467 -11.74 -53.39 -3.14
C TYR A 467 -11.52 -53.77 -1.68
N LEU A 468 -11.25 -52.79 -0.82
CA LEU A 468 -10.88 -53.03 0.58
C LEU A 468 -12.08 -53.36 1.46
N TYR A 469 -13.19 -52.65 1.36
CA TYR A 469 -14.32 -52.78 2.31
C TYR A 469 -15.71 -52.71 1.68
N GLY A 470 -15.80 -52.56 0.36
CA GLY A 470 -17.04 -52.56 -0.39
C GLY A 470 -17.59 -51.16 -0.65
N ASN A 471 -18.10 -50.96 -1.86
CA ASN A 471 -18.72 -49.72 -2.32
C ASN A 471 -19.51 -50.00 -3.61
N SER A 472 -20.80 -50.33 -3.48
CA SER A 472 -21.58 -50.79 -4.63
C SER A 472 -21.69 -49.78 -5.78
N SER A 473 -21.48 -48.49 -5.53
CA SER A 473 -21.45 -47.46 -6.58
C SER A 473 -20.37 -47.70 -7.65
N ALA A 474 -19.27 -48.36 -7.29
CA ALA A 474 -18.17 -48.69 -8.19
C ALA A 474 -18.41 -49.98 -9.00
N SER A 475 -19.42 -50.78 -8.65
CA SER A 475 -19.68 -52.08 -9.24
C SER A 475 -20.41 -52.01 -10.58
N LEU A 476 -20.27 -53.07 -11.39
CA LEU A 476 -21.21 -53.30 -12.49
C LEU A 476 -22.61 -53.57 -11.94
N PRO A 477 -23.67 -53.02 -12.55
CA PRO A 477 -25.04 -53.32 -12.16
C PRO A 477 -25.39 -54.76 -12.59
N THR A 478 -25.30 -55.70 -11.64
CA THR A 478 -25.61 -57.13 -11.83
C THR A 478 -26.71 -57.60 -10.88
N THR A 479 -27.27 -58.79 -11.13
CA THR A 479 -28.19 -59.47 -10.21
C THR A 479 -27.65 -60.87 -9.88
N PRO A 480 -27.34 -61.19 -8.61
CA PRO A 480 -27.37 -60.31 -7.43
C PRO A 480 -26.35 -59.16 -7.52
N GLU A 481 -26.57 -58.12 -6.71
CA GLU A 481 -25.67 -56.96 -6.63
C GLU A 481 -24.30 -57.41 -6.11
N TYR A 482 -23.24 -57.05 -6.84
CA TYR A 482 -21.88 -57.26 -6.40
C TYR A 482 -21.41 -56.00 -5.69
N GLU A 483 -21.02 -56.05 -4.43
CA GLU A 483 -20.60 -54.84 -3.67
C GLU A 483 -19.08 -54.61 -3.69
N GLY A 484 -18.36 -55.46 -4.43
CA GLY A 484 -16.90 -55.50 -4.54
C GLY A 484 -16.29 -56.74 -3.90
N PRO A 485 -14.97 -56.96 -4.07
CA PRO A 485 -14.26 -57.99 -3.32
C PRO A 485 -14.42 -57.79 -1.81
N ALA A 486 -14.41 -56.53 -1.36
CA ALA A 486 -14.61 -56.12 0.03
C ALA A 486 -13.78 -56.95 1.03
N LEU A 487 -12.51 -57.19 0.68
CA LEU A 487 -11.67 -58.25 1.27
C LEU A 487 -11.41 -58.07 2.76
N PHE A 488 -11.47 -56.85 3.27
CA PHE A 488 -11.08 -56.49 4.63
C PHE A 488 -12.16 -55.62 5.31
N LYS A 489 -13.44 -55.85 5.01
CA LYS A 489 -14.57 -55.04 5.50
C LYS A 489 -14.80 -55.03 7.02
N ASP A 490 -14.18 -55.95 7.74
CA ASP A 490 -14.16 -56.01 9.21
C ASP A 490 -12.94 -55.28 9.82
N VAL A 491 -11.91 -54.99 9.01
CA VAL A 491 -10.76 -54.16 9.39
C VAL A 491 -11.00 -52.70 9.00
N PHE A 492 -11.50 -52.48 7.79
CA PHE A 492 -11.70 -51.16 7.21
C PHE A 492 -13.17 -50.88 6.91
N ASN A 493 -13.55 -49.62 7.03
CA ASN A 493 -14.84 -49.08 6.59
C ASN A 493 -14.72 -47.58 6.35
N ILE A 494 -15.81 -46.91 5.96
CA ILE A 494 -15.83 -45.48 5.66
C ILE A 494 -15.33 -44.58 6.82
N ASN A 495 -15.48 -45.02 8.07
CA ASN A 495 -15.02 -44.27 9.25
C ASN A 495 -13.61 -44.70 9.71
N LYS A 496 -13.14 -45.86 9.27
CA LYS A 496 -11.84 -46.46 9.60
C LYS A 496 -11.16 -46.91 8.31
N THR A 497 -10.58 -45.97 7.59
CA THR A 497 -10.02 -46.22 6.26
C THR A 497 -8.56 -45.76 6.18
N PRO A 498 -7.69 -46.52 5.49
CA PRO A 498 -6.34 -46.05 5.15
C PRO A 498 -6.32 -45.07 3.96
N ILE A 499 -7.48 -44.73 3.39
CA ILE A 499 -7.60 -43.87 2.21
C ILE A 499 -7.86 -42.44 2.64
N LYS A 500 -7.11 -41.48 2.08
CA LYS A 500 -7.37 -40.05 2.27
C LYS A 500 -7.39 -39.34 0.92
N THR A 501 -8.34 -38.43 0.73
CA THR A 501 -8.38 -37.53 -0.43
C THR A 501 -8.14 -36.09 0.01
N GLN A 502 -7.46 -35.32 -0.84
CA GLN A 502 -7.19 -33.91 -0.64
C GLN A 502 -7.50 -33.17 -1.94
N ILE A 503 -8.48 -32.27 -1.89
CA ILE A 503 -8.74 -31.33 -2.99
C ILE A 503 -7.61 -30.31 -3.02
N ILE A 504 -7.06 -30.09 -4.20
CA ILE A 504 -5.96 -29.17 -4.42
C ILE A 504 -6.51 -27.82 -4.86
N LYS A 505 -6.32 -26.81 -4.01
CA LYS A 505 -6.75 -25.43 -4.25
C LYS A 505 -5.57 -24.49 -4.56
N GLY A 506 -4.35 -24.90 -4.21
CA GLY A 506 -3.16 -24.09 -4.34
C GLY A 506 -1.87 -24.90 -4.28
N LYS A 507 -0.74 -24.18 -4.34
CA LYS A 507 0.62 -24.71 -4.16
C LYS A 507 0.79 -25.44 -2.84
N VAL A 508 0.37 -24.80 -1.74
CA VAL A 508 0.54 -25.32 -0.39
C VAL A 508 -0.15 -26.68 -0.24
N GLU A 509 -1.42 -26.81 -0.61
CA GLU A 509 -2.13 -28.09 -0.45
C GLU A 509 -1.52 -29.21 -1.32
N PHE A 510 -1.05 -28.88 -2.53
CA PHE A 510 -0.39 -29.84 -3.42
C PHE A 510 0.94 -30.33 -2.84
N GLU A 511 1.83 -29.39 -2.52
CA GLU A 511 3.17 -29.71 -2.03
C GLU A 511 3.11 -30.44 -0.70
N THR A 512 2.25 -30.02 0.23
CA THR A 512 2.04 -30.73 1.50
C THR A 512 1.50 -32.13 1.27
N ALA A 513 0.46 -32.32 0.44
CA ALA A 513 -0.14 -33.64 0.23
C ALA A 513 0.85 -34.67 -0.35
N ILE A 514 1.68 -34.25 -1.31
CA ILE A 514 2.68 -35.12 -1.92
C ILE A 514 3.86 -35.36 -0.96
N THR A 515 4.38 -34.30 -0.33
CA THR A 515 5.52 -34.40 0.59
C THR A 515 5.19 -35.30 1.79
N ASP A 516 4.03 -35.09 2.41
CA ASP A 516 3.57 -35.91 3.53
C ASP A 516 3.41 -37.38 3.14
N ALA A 517 2.89 -37.65 1.94
CA ALA A 517 2.70 -39.01 1.45
C ALA A 517 4.03 -39.73 1.21
N LEU A 518 5.00 -39.04 0.60
CA LEU A 518 6.35 -39.57 0.37
C LEU A 518 7.11 -39.79 1.69
N ASN A 519 6.91 -38.93 2.69
CA ASN A 519 7.52 -39.07 4.02
C ASN A 519 6.81 -40.09 4.93
N SER A 520 5.53 -40.38 4.71
CA SER A 520 4.70 -41.23 5.59
C SER A 520 4.37 -42.60 5.00
N GLN A 521 5.16 -43.10 4.05
CA GLN A 521 4.98 -44.42 3.44
C GLN A 521 3.59 -44.66 2.83
N LYS A 522 3.10 -43.76 1.98
CA LYS A 522 1.79 -43.91 1.32
C LYS A 522 1.92 -44.06 -0.20
N ALA A 523 1.06 -44.85 -0.84
CA ALA A 523 0.88 -44.80 -2.28
C ALA A 523 0.06 -43.58 -2.69
N ILE A 524 0.28 -43.06 -3.91
CA ILE A 524 -0.25 -41.77 -4.35
C ILE A 524 -0.94 -41.91 -5.71
N GLY A 525 -2.21 -41.52 -5.78
CA GLY A 525 -2.98 -41.36 -7.00
C GLY A 525 -3.35 -39.90 -7.21
N LEU A 526 -3.36 -39.46 -8.46
CA LEU A 526 -3.69 -38.09 -8.84
C LEU A 526 -4.94 -38.07 -9.71
N HIS A 527 -5.87 -37.18 -9.38
CA HIS A 527 -6.97 -36.83 -10.27
C HIS A 527 -6.64 -35.52 -11.00
N MET A 528 -6.31 -35.65 -12.28
CA MET A 528 -6.09 -34.53 -13.18
C MET A 528 -7.44 -33.91 -13.57
N ARG A 529 -7.50 -32.57 -13.61
CA ARG A 529 -8.66 -31.78 -13.99
C ARG A 529 -8.30 -30.76 -15.06
N GLY A 530 -9.32 -30.18 -15.70
CA GLY A 530 -9.20 -29.06 -16.61
C GLY A 530 -9.95 -29.30 -17.91
N THR A 531 -9.35 -28.99 -19.07
CA THR A 531 -9.99 -29.21 -20.38
C THR A 531 -9.06 -29.90 -21.38
N LYS A 532 -9.65 -30.64 -22.33
CA LYS A 532 -8.95 -31.27 -23.45
C LYS A 532 -9.82 -31.17 -24.70
N GLY A 533 -9.35 -30.45 -25.72
CA GLY A 533 -10.13 -30.24 -26.95
C GLY A 533 -11.44 -29.46 -26.72
N GLY A 534 -11.43 -28.51 -25.78
CA GLY A 534 -12.60 -27.68 -25.44
C GLY A 534 -13.67 -28.37 -24.59
N LYS A 535 -13.41 -29.59 -24.09
CA LYS A 535 -14.31 -30.33 -23.20
C LYS A 535 -13.70 -30.51 -21.82
N ASP A 536 -14.55 -30.64 -20.81
CA ASP A 536 -14.13 -30.99 -19.46
C ASP A 536 -13.27 -32.26 -19.47
N TYR A 537 -12.18 -32.21 -18.73
CA TYR A 537 -11.19 -33.27 -18.64
C TYR A 537 -11.05 -33.72 -17.19
N ALA A 538 -11.18 -35.01 -17.00
CA ALA A 538 -10.93 -35.71 -15.75
C ALA A 538 -10.15 -36.98 -16.07
N HIS A 539 -9.05 -37.21 -15.36
CA HIS A 539 -8.23 -38.41 -15.58
C HIS A 539 -7.46 -38.79 -14.33
N ALA A 540 -7.49 -40.07 -13.97
CA ALA A 540 -6.73 -40.59 -12.84
C ALA A 540 -5.43 -41.24 -13.32
N ILE A 541 -4.32 -40.94 -12.63
CA ILE A 541 -2.98 -41.49 -12.86
C ILE A 541 -2.29 -41.82 -11.53
N THR A 542 -1.26 -42.66 -11.55
CA THR A 542 -0.49 -43.01 -10.34
C THR A 542 0.80 -42.21 -10.30
N LEU A 543 1.15 -41.65 -9.13
CA LEU A 543 2.43 -41.00 -8.88
C LEU A 543 3.32 -41.93 -8.07
N TRP A 544 4.56 -42.10 -8.54
CA TRP A 544 5.57 -42.92 -7.88
C TRP A 544 6.74 -42.12 -7.31
N GLY A 545 7.01 -40.92 -7.81
CA GLY A 545 8.04 -40.05 -7.26
C GLY A 545 7.79 -38.58 -7.54
N ALA A 546 8.51 -37.71 -6.83
CA ALA A 546 8.50 -36.27 -7.05
C ALA A 546 9.91 -35.70 -6.95
N VAL A 547 10.15 -34.63 -7.69
CA VAL A 547 11.41 -33.90 -7.75
C VAL A 547 11.27 -32.60 -6.98
N PHE A 548 12.18 -32.41 -6.04
CA PHE A 548 12.27 -31.27 -5.15
C PHE A 548 13.47 -30.40 -5.53
N ASP A 549 13.31 -29.09 -5.58
CA ASP A 549 14.45 -28.16 -5.58
C ASP A 549 15.04 -28.00 -4.16
N GLU A 550 16.12 -27.23 -4.01
CA GLU A 550 16.76 -27.01 -2.70
C GLU A 550 15.91 -26.20 -1.71
N GLU A 551 14.81 -25.60 -2.16
CA GLU A 551 13.83 -24.91 -1.32
C GLU A 551 12.62 -25.83 -1.01
N GLU A 552 12.74 -27.13 -1.32
CA GLU A 552 11.73 -28.18 -1.12
C GLU A 552 10.43 -27.96 -1.92
N ASN A 553 10.49 -27.19 -3.01
CA ASN A 553 9.35 -27.06 -3.90
C ASN A 553 9.27 -28.22 -4.90
N ILE A 554 8.06 -28.62 -5.28
CA ILE A 554 7.87 -29.70 -6.26
C ILE A 554 7.91 -29.12 -7.68
N ILE A 555 8.95 -29.47 -8.44
CA ILE A 555 9.17 -28.98 -9.81
C ILE A 555 8.83 -30.03 -10.87
N ALA A 556 8.76 -31.31 -10.49
CA ALA A 556 8.32 -32.38 -11.36
C ALA A 556 7.77 -33.57 -10.55
N ILE A 557 6.98 -34.41 -11.21
CA ILE A 557 6.43 -35.65 -10.68
C ILE A 557 6.67 -36.79 -11.66
N TYR A 558 6.98 -37.97 -11.13
CA TYR A 558 7.15 -39.20 -11.87
C TYR A 558 5.89 -40.06 -11.75
N VAL A 559 5.23 -40.30 -12.87
CA VAL A 559 3.91 -40.92 -12.93
C VAL A 559 3.87 -42.07 -13.92
N VAL A 560 2.84 -42.90 -13.79
CA VAL A 560 2.40 -43.82 -14.85
C VAL A 560 0.99 -43.43 -15.28
N ASP A 561 0.73 -43.49 -16.59
CA ASP A 561 -0.56 -43.14 -17.17
C ASP A 561 -1.16 -44.36 -17.85
N ASN A 562 -2.33 -44.79 -17.37
CA ASN A 562 -3.05 -45.95 -17.87
C ASN A 562 -3.62 -45.77 -19.29
N ASN A 563 -3.57 -44.58 -19.87
CA ASN A 563 -3.89 -44.34 -21.29
C ASN A 563 -2.68 -44.54 -22.22
N HIS A 564 -1.46 -44.64 -21.69
CA HIS A 564 -0.26 -44.75 -22.52
C HIS A 564 -0.04 -46.19 -22.98
N THR A 565 0.41 -46.31 -24.23
CA THR A 565 0.82 -47.61 -24.80
C THR A 565 2.09 -48.10 -24.15
N GLU A 566 3.06 -47.24 -23.88
CA GLU A 566 4.34 -47.65 -23.30
C GLU A 566 4.21 -47.92 -21.81
N ASN A 567 4.76 -49.05 -21.37
CA ASN A 567 4.79 -49.40 -19.97
C ASN A 567 6.02 -48.82 -19.26
N ARG A 568 5.90 -47.57 -18.82
CA ARG A 568 6.99 -46.82 -18.19
C ARG A 568 6.50 -45.78 -17.21
N VAL A 569 7.33 -45.48 -16.22
CA VAL A 569 7.28 -44.24 -15.46
C VAL A 569 7.86 -43.11 -16.31
N PHE A 570 7.23 -41.93 -16.27
CA PHE A 570 7.70 -40.75 -16.98
C PHE A 570 7.39 -39.46 -16.21
N PRO A 571 8.10 -38.35 -16.47
CA PRO A 571 7.93 -37.13 -15.70
C PRO A 571 6.90 -36.17 -16.31
N TYR A 572 6.16 -35.50 -15.44
CA TYR A 572 5.49 -34.23 -15.71
C TYR A 572 6.18 -33.12 -14.91
N GLY A 573 6.50 -32.00 -15.54
CA GLY A 573 6.94 -30.80 -14.83
C GLY A 573 5.74 -30.14 -14.15
N ILE A 574 5.97 -29.48 -13.02
CA ILE A 574 4.94 -28.75 -12.29
C ILE A 574 5.22 -27.26 -12.43
N TYR A 575 4.18 -26.49 -12.76
CA TYR A 575 4.22 -25.04 -12.70
C TYR A 575 2.88 -24.51 -12.19
N TYR A 576 2.91 -23.35 -11.54
CA TYR A 576 1.71 -22.79 -10.93
C TYR A 576 1.07 -21.73 -11.81
N ARG A 577 -0.25 -21.86 -12.04
CA ARG A 577 -1.06 -20.84 -12.72
C ARG A 577 -2.33 -20.63 -11.93
N ASN A 578 -2.59 -19.39 -11.53
CA ASN A 578 -3.69 -19.03 -10.63
C ASN A 578 -3.70 -19.89 -9.34
N GLY A 579 -2.51 -20.17 -8.79
CA GLY A 579 -2.31 -21.00 -7.61
C GLY A 579 -2.32 -22.52 -7.84
N LEU A 580 -2.90 -23.03 -8.93
CA LEU A 580 -3.05 -24.48 -9.15
C LEU A 580 -1.81 -25.11 -9.83
N PRO A 581 -1.49 -26.39 -9.54
CA PRO A 581 -0.35 -27.11 -10.11
C PRO A 581 -0.66 -27.66 -11.52
N TYR A 582 -0.34 -26.87 -12.54
CA TYR A 582 -0.43 -27.29 -13.94
C TYR A 582 0.77 -28.14 -14.36
N ILE A 583 0.58 -28.95 -15.40
CA ILE A 583 1.61 -29.88 -15.87
C ILE A 583 2.32 -29.41 -17.16
N PHE A 584 3.63 -29.60 -17.18
CA PHE A 584 4.46 -29.57 -18.37
C PHE A 584 4.77 -31.01 -18.80
N ASN A 585 4.46 -31.37 -20.03
CA ASN A 585 4.78 -32.69 -20.56
C ASN A 585 6.21 -32.68 -21.11
N TYR A 586 7.15 -33.25 -20.34
CA TYR A 586 8.56 -33.34 -20.75
C TYR A 586 8.73 -34.04 -22.09
N PRO A 587 8.21 -35.27 -22.31
CA PRO A 587 8.32 -35.95 -23.61
C PRO A 587 7.90 -35.11 -24.83
N ASN A 588 6.88 -34.27 -24.67
CA ASN A 588 6.35 -33.42 -25.74
C ASN A 588 6.96 -32.01 -25.78
N ASN A 589 7.85 -31.67 -24.84
CA ASN A 589 8.41 -30.32 -24.65
C ASN A 589 7.30 -29.24 -24.69
N ALA A 590 6.20 -29.48 -23.97
CA ALA A 590 4.98 -28.69 -24.11
C ALA A 590 4.21 -28.51 -22.79
N PHE A 591 3.75 -27.27 -22.54
CA PHE A 591 2.81 -26.96 -21.47
C PHE A 591 1.43 -27.52 -21.79
N ALA A 592 0.86 -28.30 -20.88
CA ALA A 592 -0.54 -28.66 -20.97
C ALA A 592 -1.38 -27.50 -20.42
N THR A 593 -1.69 -26.54 -21.29
CA THR A 593 -2.23 -25.23 -20.90
C THR A 593 -3.41 -25.33 -19.96
N ASP A 594 -4.28 -26.34 -20.11
CA ASP A 594 -5.51 -26.45 -19.33
C ASP A 594 -5.62 -27.78 -18.58
N ARG A 595 -4.50 -28.35 -18.10
CA ARG A 595 -4.51 -29.55 -17.24
C ARG A 595 -3.70 -29.33 -15.96
N TYR A 596 -4.32 -29.61 -14.83
CA TYR A 596 -3.73 -29.45 -13.50
C TYR A 596 -4.10 -30.59 -12.56
N VAL A 597 -3.36 -30.77 -11.47
CA VAL A 597 -3.70 -31.73 -10.42
C VAL A 597 -4.82 -31.13 -9.56
N GLY A 598 -6.02 -31.71 -9.61
CA GLY A 598 -7.19 -31.20 -8.87
C GLY A 598 -7.45 -31.92 -7.54
N GLU A 599 -7.00 -33.17 -7.42
CA GLU A 599 -7.15 -33.97 -6.20
C GLU A 599 -5.98 -34.95 -6.08
N VAL A 600 -5.51 -35.15 -4.85
CA VAL A 600 -4.55 -36.19 -4.49
C VAL A 600 -5.28 -37.23 -3.63
N THR A 601 -5.17 -38.50 -3.99
CA THR A 601 -5.63 -39.63 -3.17
C THR A 601 -4.41 -40.39 -2.65
N THR A 602 -4.33 -40.58 -1.34
CA THR A 602 -3.26 -41.37 -0.71
C THR A 602 -3.82 -42.64 -0.10
N LEU A 603 -3.06 -43.73 -0.18
CA LEU A 603 -3.36 -45.00 0.48
C LEU A 603 -2.25 -45.36 1.46
N ASP A 604 -2.57 -45.31 2.74
CA ASP A 604 -1.70 -45.71 3.84
C ASP A 604 -1.67 -47.23 4.01
N LYS A 605 -0.65 -47.77 4.68
CA LYS A 605 -0.61 -49.20 5.03
C LYS A 605 -1.75 -49.59 5.98
N GLY A 606 -2.20 -48.67 6.84
CA GLY A 606 -3.26 -48.90 7.80
C GLY A 606 -2.82 -49.67 9.05
N GLU A 607 -1.54 -49.59 9.42
CA GLU A 607 -0.93 -50.41 10.49
C GLU A 607 -1.69 -50.34 11.82
N ALA A 608 -2.12 -49.15 12.23
CA ALA A 608 -2.89 -48.97 13.46
C ALA A 608 -4.26 -49.68 13.41
N LEU A 609 -4.91 -49.69 12.24
CA LEU A 609 -6.21 -50.34 12.04
C LEU A 609 -6.07 -51.87 11.99
N TRP A 610 -4.98 -52.36 11.37
CA TRP A 610 -4.62 -53.77 11.42
C TRP A 610 -4.40 -54.24 12.86
N GLN A 611 -3.61 -53.48 13.63
CA GLN A 611 -3.33 -53.81 15.02
C GLN A 611 -4.60 -53.84 15.87
N GLU A 612 -5.47 -52.83 15.73
CA GLU A 612 -6.77 -52.80 16.43
C GLU A 612 -7.59 -54.07 16.12
N TRP A 613 -7.61 -54.51 14.86
CA TRP A 613 -8.33 -55.71 14.48
C TRP A 613 -7.69 -56.97 15.07
N PHE A 614 -6.36 -57.12 15.03
CA PHE A 614 -5.66 -58.28 15.58
C PHE A 614 -5.81 -58.39 17.10
N ASP A 615 -5.81 -57.26 17.83
CA ASP A 615 -6.02 -57.25 19.28
C ASP A 615 -7.40 -57.77 19.67
N LEU A 616 -8.41 -57.57 18.82
CA LEU A 616 -9.77 -58.09 19.00
C LEU A 616 -9.93 -59.56 18.54
N HIS A 617 -8.94 -60.11 17.82
CA HIS A 617 -8.96 -61.45 17.26
C HIS A 617 -7.63 -62.17 17.58
N PRO A 618 -7.34 -62.47 18.87
CA PRO A 618 -6.04 -62.96 19.34
C PRO A 618 -5.60 -64.31 18.77
#